data_AF-A0A7H4M306-F1
#
_entry.id   AF-A0A7H4M306-F1
#
_cell.length_a   1.000
_cell.length_b   1.000
_cell.length_c   1.000
_cell.angle_alpha   90.00
_cell.angle_beta   90.00
_cell.angle_gamma   90.00
#
_symmetry.space_group_name_H-M   'P 1'
#
loop_
_entity.id
_entity.type
_entity.pdbx_description
1 polymer ?
#
loop_
_entity_poly.entity_id
_entity_poly.type
_entity_poly.pdbx_seq_one_letter_code
_entity_poly.pdbx_strand_id
1 'polypeptide(L)'
;MIQISTGTAEYLGYRLLVDAVRSLAESENVPTCLHLDHCSDISAIETAMDAGFSSVMYDGSHLDLEENIGNTRIVVEMARPRNITVEGELGAIGGSEDGKAVAAEDICFTTVEDAKRFVEETQVDMLAVSVGTVHGLYTGKAQIQHQRLKEISAATGVPLVLHGGTGVSDEDMRLAVTEGINKVNVGTEMNVQWVDQCKSTFEKAK
;
A
#
# COMPACT_ATOMS: atom_id res chain seq x y z
N MET A 1 7.48 8.33 3.32
CA MET A 1 6.68 7.34 4.05
C MET A 1 7.51 6.08 4.21
N ILE A 2 7.51 5.47 5.40
CA ILE A 2 8.13 4.17 5.67
C ILE A 2 6.98 3.19 5.89
N GLN A 3 6.88 2.17 5.06
CA GLN A 3 5.83 1.16 5.13
C GLN A 3 6.36 -0.11 5.80
N ILE A 4 5.53 -0.72 6.63
CA ILE A 4 5.84 -1.96 7.32
C ILE A 4 4.64 -2.90 7.18
N SER A 5 4.88 -4.12 6.69
CA SER A 5 3.84 -5.15 6.62
C SER A 5 3.38 -5.58 8.02
N THR A 6 2.19 -6.17 8.12
CA THR A 6 1.68 -6.67 9.40
C THR A 6 2.62 -7.70 10.01
N GLY A 7 3.09 -8.67 9.21
CA GLY A 7 4.03 -9.69 9.70
C GLY A 7 5.38 -9.11 10.18
N THR A 8 5.86 -8.05 9.53
CA THR A 8 7.10 -7.36 9.96
C THR A 8 6.88 -6.61 11.28
N ALA A 9 5.73 -5.96 11.45
CA ALA A 9 5.38 -5.24 12.68
C ALA A 9 5.23 -6.19 13.87
N GLU A 10 4.63 -7.36 13.67
CA GLU A 10 4.54 -8.42 14.68
C GLU A 10 5.91 -9.00 15.03
N TYR A 11 6.77 -9.22 14.02
CA TYR A 11 8.09 -9.80 14.22
C TYR A 11 9.05 -8.86 14.99
N LEU A 12 9.11 -7.58 14.61
CA LEU A 12 10.02 -6.60 15.22
C LEU A 12 9.42 -5.92 16.47
N GLY A 13 8.10 -5.79 16.51
CA GLY A 13 7.36 -5.06 17.53
C GLY A 13 7.01 -3.62 17.11
N TYR A 14 5.72 -3.30 17.15
CA TYR A 14 5.16 -1.99 16.76
C TYR A 14 5.87 -0.80 17.41
N ARG A 15 6.12 -0.85 18.73
CA ARG A 15 6.74 0.25 19.46
C ARG A 15 8.20 0.49 19.07
N LEU A 16 8.94 -0.58 18.82
CA LEU A 16 10.33 -0.48 18.35
C LEU A 16 10.40 0.26 17.02
N LEU A 17 9.50 -0.07 16.09
CA LEU A 17 9.42 0.58 14.78
C LEU A 17 9.07 2.06 14.90
N VAL A 18 8.09 2.40 15.74
CA VAL A 18 7.71 3.80 16.00
C VAL A 18 8.90 4.60 16.56
N ASP A 19 9.61 4.06 17.55
CA ASP A 19 10.74 4.75 18.17
C ASP A 19 11.90 4.94 17.18
N ALA A 20 12.19 3.93 16.34
CA ALA A 20 13.21 4.03 15.30
C ALA A 20 12.86 5.09 14.23
N VAL A 21 11.63 5.08 13.74
CA VAL A 21 11.18 6.03 12.71
C VAL A 21 11.08 7.45 13.27
N ARG A 22 10.65 7.61 14.53
CA ARG A 22 10.67 8.91 15.21
C ARG A 22 12.09 9.47 15.32
N SER A 23 13.05 8.63 15.73
CA SER A 23 14.45 9.05 15.82
C SER A 23 15.01 9.50 14.46
N LEU A 24 14.64 8.84 13.37
CA LEU A 24 15.05 9.23 12.01
C LEU A 24 14.38 10.54 11.56
N ALA A 25 13.09 10.69 11.84
CA ALA A 25 12.33 11.89 11.49
C ALA A 25 12.91 13.15 12.15
N GLU A 26 13.36 13.02 13.41
CA GLU A 26 13.99 14.11 14.17
C GLU A 26 15.38 14.51 13.61
N SER A 27 16.11 13.58 12.98
CA SER A 27 17.47 13.86 12.48
C SER A 27 17.50 14.46 11.07
N GLU A 28 16.58 14.05 10.18
CA GLU A 28 16.70 14.34 8.74
C GLU A 28 15.94 15.60 8.28
N ASN A 29 15.09 16.20 9.12
CA ASN A 29 14.24 17.37 8.78
C ASN A 29 13.41 17.17 7.49
N VAL A 30 13.04 15.91 7.19
CA VAL A 30 12.18 15.51 6.08
C VAL A 30 10.84 15.01 6.65
N PRO A 31 9.68 15.44 6.11
CA PRO A 31 8.39 14.90 6.52
C PRO A 31 8.37 13.37 6.41
N THR A 32 8.21 12.71 7.55
CA THR A 32 8.27 11.25 7.68
C THR A 32 7.02 10.76 8.35
N CYS A 33 6.50 9.63 7.86
CA CYS A 33 5.38 8.93 8.45
C CYS A 33 5.68 7.43 8.46
N LEU A 34 5.18 6.74 9.48
CA LEU A 34 5.15 5.29 9.56
C LEU A 34 3.76 4.81 9.14
N HIS A 35 3.72 3.85 8.23
CA HIS A 35 2.50 3.31 7.61
C HIS A 35 2.43 1.79 7.80
N LEU A 36 1.30 1.29 8.30
CA LEU A 36 1.02 -0.15 8.39
C LEU A 36 0.41 -0.61 7.06
N ASP A 37 1.07 -1.57 6.40
CA ASP A 37 0.75 -2.02 5.04
C ASP A 37 -0.06 -3.33 5.04
N HIS A 38 -1.04 -3.44 4.12
CA HIS A 38 -1.83 -4.64 3.83
C HIS A 38 -2.47 -5.37 5.03
N CYS A 39 -2.93 -4.61 6.03
CA CYS A 39 -3.54 -5.21 7.22
C CYS A 39 -5.04 -5.47 7.01
N SER A 40 -5.48 -6.71 7.20
CA SER A 40 -6.91 -7.10 7.14
C SER A 40 -7.54 -7.30 8.53
N ASP A 41 -6.76 -7.17 9.61
CA ASP A 41 -7.23 -7.32 10.99
C ASP A 41 -7.35 -5.95 11.66
N ILE A 42 -8.60 -5.56 11.97
CA ILE A 42 -8.93 -4.28 12.62
C ILE A 42 -8.25 -4.15 13.99
N SER A 43 -8.08 -5.24 14.73
CA SER A 43 -7.44 -5.23 16.05
C SER A 43 -5.93 -5.00 15.97
N ALA A 44 -5.28 -5.55 14.93
CA ALA A 44 -3.87 -5.28 14.65
C ALA A 44 -3.66 -3.82 14.19
N ILE A 45 -4.60 -3.27 13.41
CA ILE A 45 -4.62 -1.85 13.05
C ILE A 45 -4.76 -0.96 14.30
N GLU A 46 -5.69 -1.26 15.20
CA GLU A 46 -5.84 -0.52 16.46
C GLU A 46 -4.55 -0.58 17.29
N THR A 47 -3.92 -1.75 17.38
CA THR A 47 -2.62 -1.93 18.06
C THR A 47 -1.53 -1.04 17.44
N ALA A 48 -1.48 -0.94 16.11
CA ALA A 48 -0.53 -0.07 15.42
C ALA A 48 -0.79 1.42 15.70
N MET A 49 -2.06 1.85 15.67
CA MET A 49 -2.44 3.21 16.02
C MET A 49 -2.03 3.56 17.45
N ASP A 50 -2.34 2.68 18.41
CA ASP A 50 -2.02 2.89 19.83
C ASP A 50 -0.51 2.88 20.09
N ALA A 51 0.27 2.14 19.29
CA ALA A 51 1.73 2.18 19.34
C ALA A 51 2.31 3.50 18.81
N GLY A 52 1.56 4.24 17.98
CA GLY A 52 1.95 5.54 17.43
C GLY A 52 2.21 5.55 15.93
N PHE A 53 1.66 4.61 15.16
CA PHE A 53 1.64 4.71 13.70
C PHE A 53 0.86 5.95 13.28
N SER A 54 1.42 6.73 12.35
CA SER A 54 0.80 7.96 11.82
C SER A 54 -0.10 7.73 10.61
N SER A 55 -0.03 6.53 10.03
CA SER A 55 -0.83 6.10 8.88
C SER A 55 -1.05 4.59 8.96
N VAL A 56 -2.21 4.13 8.51
CA VAL A 56 -2.54 2.70 8.44
C VAL A 56 -3.29 2.40 7.15
N MET A 57 -3.27 1.15 6.74
CA MET A 57 -4.07 0.63 5.63
C MET A 57 -4.99 -0.48 6.12
N TYR A 58 -6.24 -0.43 5.69
CA TYR A 58 -7.12 -1.60 5.73
C TYR A 58 -7.23 -2.22 4.35
N ASP A 59 -6.81 -3.49 4.24
CA ASP A 59 -6.90 -4.28 3.03
C ASP A 59 -8.08 -5.25 3.11
N GLY A 60 -9.24 -4.76 2.67
CA GLY A 60 -10.46 -5.53 2.45
C GLY A 60 -10.69 -5.87 0.97
N SER A 61 -9.67 -5.78 0.12
CA SER A 61 -9.78 -5.91 -1.35
C SER A 61 -10.36 -7.24 -1.84
N HIS A 62 -10.24 -8.27 -1.01
CA HIS A 62 -10.74 -9.63 -1.23
C HIS A 62 -12.21 -9.82 -0.82
N LEU A 63 -12.82 -8.83 -0.16
CA LEU A 63 -14.20 -8.85 0.28
C LEU A 63 -15.12 -8.23 -0.77
N ASP A 64 -16.41 -8.52 -0.65
CA ASP A 64 -17.43 -7.79 -1.42
C ASP A 64 -17.40 -6.30 -1.04
N LEU A 65 -17.72 -5.44 -2.01
CA LEU A 65 -17.59 -3.98 -1.86
C LEU A 65 -18.28 -3.43 -0.60
N GLU A 66 -19.49 -3.90 -0.28
CA GLU A 66 -20.23 -3.47 0.92
C GLU A 66 -19.48 -3.78 2.22
N GLU A 67 -18.89 -4.98 2.30
CA GLU A 67 -18.18 -5.43 3.49
C GLU A 67 -16.86 -4.67 3.64
N ASN A 68 -16.14 -4.47 2.52
CA ASN A 68 -14.93 -3.66 2.50
C ASN A 68 -15.21 -2.21 2.93
N ILE A 69 -16.29 -1.60 2.41
CA ILE A 69 -16.72 -0.26 2.85
C ILE A 69 -17.01 -0.25 4.35
N GLY A 70 -17.78 -1.22 4.84
CA GLY A 70 -18.14 -1.33 6.26
C GLY A 70 -16.93 -1.42 7.18
N ASN A 71 -15.99 -2.31 6.88
CA ASN A 71 -14.78 -2.51 7.68
C ASN A 71 -13.81 -1.32 7.58
N THR A 72 -13.63 -0.75 6.38
CA THR A 72 -12.80 0.44 6.17
C THR A 72 -13.33 1.63 6.97
N ARG A 73 -14.66 1.81 7.02
CA ARG A 73 -15.28 2.87 7.83
C ARG A 73 -14.97 2.74 9.31
N ILE A 74 -14.99 1.53 9.86
CA ILE A 74 -14.62 1.28 11.25
C ILE A 74 -13.19 1.79 11.49
N VAL A 75 -12.27 1.47 10.59
CA VAL A 75 -10.87 1.93 10.68
C VAL A 75 -10.76 3.45 10.58
N VAL A 76 -11.46 4.09 9.64
CA VAL A 76 -11.51 5.56 9.52
C VAL A 76 -12.07 6.22 10.78
N GLU A 77 -13.14 5.68 11.36
CA GLU A 77 -13.75 6.19 12.60
C GLU A 77 -12.79 6.08 13.80
N MET A 78 -11.99 5.01 13.87
CA MET A 78 -10.93 4.87 14.88
C MET A 78 -9.76 5.83 14.64
N ALA A 79 -9.37 6.06 13.39
CA ALA A 79 -8.18 6.85 13.03
C ALA A 79 -8.39 8.37 13.20
N ARG A 80 -9.58 8.87 12.83
CA ARG A 80 -9.91 10.31 12.85
C ARG A 80 -9.62 11.03 14.16
N PRO A 81 -10.10 10.59 15.34
CA PRO A 81 -9.82 11.29 16.60
C PRO A 81 -8.34 11.27 16.99
N ARG A 82 -7.54 10.37 16.39
CA ARG A 82 -6.10 10.22 16.61
C ARG A 82 -5.27 11.01 15.59
N ASN A 83 -5.90 11.67 14.61
CA ASN A 83 -5.25 12.34 13.48
C ASN A 83 -4.30 11.41 12.70
N ILE A 84 -4.74 10.16 12.51
CA ILE A 84 -4.05 9.13 11.73
C ILE A 84 -4.74 9.02 10.38
N THR A 85 -3.97 8.93 9.29
CA THR A 85 -4.53 8.76 7.94
C THR A 85 -4.78 7.29 7.61
N VAL A 86 -5.82 7.03 6.82
CA VAL A 86 -6.23 5.69 6.40
C VAL A 86 -6.15 5.54 4.88
N GLU A 87 -5.45 4.49 4.45
CA GLU A 87 -5.50 3.94 3.10
C GLU A 87 -6.52 2.80 3.05
N GLY A 88 -7.36 2.80 2.02
CA GLY A 88 -8.17 1.64 1.65
C GLY A 88 -7.71 1.08 0.31
N GLU A 89 -8.09 -0.16 0.00
CA GLU A 89 -7.80 -0.82 -1.28
C GLU A 89 -9.06 -1.32 -1.97
N LEU A 90 -9.10 -1.13 -3.30
CA LEU A 90 -10.15 -1.67 -4.15
C LEU A 90 -9.59 -2.41 -5.36
N GLY A 91 -10.27 -3.51 -5.69
CA GLY A 91 -9.84 -4.46 -6.70
C GLY A 91 -8.79 -5.41 -6.14
N ALA A 92 -8.56 -6.53 -6.82
CA ALA A 92 -7.56 -7.51 -6.42
C ALA A 92 -6.32 -7.33 -7.30
N ILE A 93 -5.20 -6.97 -6.68
CA ILE A 93 -3.90 -6.88 -7.34
C ILE A 93 -3.31 -8.30 -7.40
N GLY A 94 -2.97 -8.78 -8.60
CA GLY A 94 -2.40 -10.12 -8.77
C GLY A 94 -1.03 -10.26 -8.08
N GLY A 95 -0.58 -11.48 -7.81
CA GLY A 95 0.78 -11.74 -7.31
C GLY A 95 0.81 -12.15 -5.85
N SER A 96 1.99 -12.13 -5.23
CA SER A 96 2.17 -12.54 -3.82
C SER A 96 2.79 -11.45 -2.96
N GLU A 97 2.18 -11.19 -1.82
CA GLU A 97 2.65 -10.26 -0.79
C GLU A 97 2.24 -10.73 0.60
N ASP A 98 3.15 -10.61 1.57
CA ASP A 98 2.96 -10.97 3.00
C ASP A 98 2.26 -12.32 3.25
N GLY A 99 2.48 -13.30 2.36
CA GLY A 99 1.89 -14.64 2.44
C GLY A 99 0.49 -14.78 1.81
N LYS A 100 -0.11 -13.70 1.31
CA LYS A 100 -1.32 -13.72 0.47
C LYS A 100 -0.90 -13.84 -1.00
N ALA A 101 -1.59 -14.70 -1.76
CA ALA A 101 -1.36 -14.84 -3.19
C ALA A 101 -2.69 -14.73 -3.94
N VAL A 102 -2.76 -13.79 -4.89
CA VAL A 102 -3.89 -13.61 -5.79
C VAL A 102 -3.54 -14.25 -7.13
N ALA A 103 -4.33 -15.24 -7.55
CA ALA A 103 -4.15 -15.89 -8.84
C ALA A 103 -4.51 -14.94 -9.98
N ALA A 104 -3.94 -15.16 -11.18
CA ALA A 104 -4.18 -14.29 -12.33
C ALA A 104 -5.66 -14.21 -12.75
N GLU A 105 -6.42 -15.28 -12.49
CA GLU A 105 -7.87 -15.38 -12.74
C GLU A 105 -8.73 -14.60 -11.75
N ASP A 106 -8.18 -14.26 -10.58
CA ASP A 106 -8.87 -13.52 -9.52
C ASP A 106 -8.55 -12.02 -9.55
N ILE A 107 -7.72 -11.56 -10.52
CA ILE A 107 -7.40 -10.14 -10.68
C ILE A 107 -8.68 -9.39 -11.05
N CYS A 108 -9.07 -8.47 -10.17
CA CYS A 108 -10.20 -7.58 -10.37
C CYS A 108 -9.70 -6.15 -10.42
N PHE A 109 -9.95 -5.46 -11.54
CA PHE A 109 -9.55 -4.07 -11.65
C PHE A 109 -10.56 -3.13 -11.00
N THR A 110 -10.06 -2.06 -10.40
CA THR A 110 -10.91 -1.02 -9.82
C THR A 110 -11.75 -0.33 -10.90
N THR A 111 -13.06 -0.23 -10.71
CA THR A 111 -13.93 0.59 -11.57
C THR A 111 -14.03 2.03 -11.06
N VAL A 112 -14.34 2.98 -11.93
CA VAL A 112 -14.51 4.40 -11.56
C VAL A 112 -15.70 4.57 -10.61
N GLU A 113 -16.78 3.81 -10.86
CA GLU A 113 -18.00 3.83 -10.03
C GLU A 113 -17.72 3.31 -8.63
N ASP A 114 -17.06 2.15 -8.50
CA ASP A 114 -16.72 1.57 -7.20
C ASP A 114 -15.74 2.44 -6.43
N ALA A 115 -14.71 3.00 -7.10
CA ALA A 115 -13.75 3.90 -6.48
C ALA A 115 -14.42 5.15 -5.90
N LYS A 116 -15.29 5.78 -6.69
CA LYS A 116 -16.05 6.95 -6.26
C LYS A 116 -16.92 6.61 -5.06
N ARG A 117 -17.71 5.54 -5.17
CA ARG A 117 -18.61 5.08 -4.11
C ARG A 117 -17.85 4.76 -2.82
N PHE A 118 -16.76 4.03 -2.93
CA PHE A 118 -15.94 3.65 -1.78
C PHE A 118 -15.36 4.87 -1.07
N VAL A 119 -14.81 5.84 -1.80
CA VAL A 119 -14.28 7.07 -1.19
C VAL A 119 -15.40 7.91 -0.56
N GLU A 120 -16.55 8.04 -1.22
CA GLU A 120 -17.71 8.75 -0.68
C GLU A 120 -18.23 8.12 0.62
N GLU A 121 -18.32 6.79 0.68
CA GLU A 121 -18.89 6.10 1.84
C GLU A 121 -17.89 5.84 2.98
N THR A 122 -16.62 5.60 2.65
CA THR A 122 -15.57 5.32 3.65
C THR A 122 -14.89 6.57 4.17
N GLN A 123 -14.77 7.59 3.31
CA GLN A 123 -14.02 8.80 3.59
C GLN A 123 -12.54 8.53 3.96
N VAL A 124 -11.92 7.55 3.29
CA VAL A 124 -10.46 7.30 3.36
C VAL A 124 -9.66 8.48 2.85
N ASP A 125 -8.43 8.61 3.35
CA ASP A 125 -7.51 9.69 2.98
C ASP A 125 -6.77 9.39 1.66
N MET A 126 -6.62 8.12 1.31
CA MET A 126 -6.00 7.66 0.07
C MET A 126 -6.54 6.30 -0.36
N LEU A 127 -6.49 6.02 -1.67
CA LEU A 127 -7.05 4.81 -2.25
C LEU A 127 -6.00 4.07 -3.10
N ALA A 128 -5.70 2.83 -2.72
CA ALA A 128 -4.98 1.89 -3.56
C ALA A 128 -5.90 1.27 -4.62
N VAL A 129 -5.40 1.24 -5.86
CA VAL A 129 -6.19 0.85 -7.04
C VAL A 129 -5.50 -0.24 -7.87
N SER A 130 -6.26 -1.27 -8.24
CA SER A 130 -5.85 -2.29 -9.19
C SER A 130 -6.05 -1.78 -10.62
N VAL A 131 -4.97 -1.28 -11.23
CA VAL A 131 -4.97 -0.70 -12.60
C VAL A 131 -4.01 -1.40 -13.57
N GLY A 132 -3.48 -2.58 -13.24
CA GLY A 132 -2.64 -3.39 -14.13
C GLY A 132 -1.23 -3.68 -13.62
N THR A 133 -0.93 -3.32 -12.37
CA THR A 133 0.27 -3.77 -11.65
C THR A 133 0.02 -5.12 -10.96
N VAL A 134 1.11 -5.76 -10.52
CA VAL A 134 1.14 -7.09 -9.90
C VAL A 134 2.19 -7.08 -8.79
N HIS A 135 1.96 -7.79 -7.68
CA HIS A 135 2.91 -7.93 -6.58
C HIS A 135 3.95 -9.02 -6.87
N GLY A 136 5.19 -8.77 -6.43
CA GLY A 136 6.29 -9.71 -6.56
C GLY A 136 7.01 -9.66 -7.91
N LEU A 137 7.74 -10.74 -8.20
CA LEU A 137 8.53 -10.88 -9.42
C LEU A 137 7.62 -11.19 -10.62
N TYR A 138 7.08 -10.14 -11.24
CA TYR A 138 6.37 -10.27 -12.50
C TYR A 138 7.38 -10.33 -13.67
N THR A 139 7.28 -11.38 -14.50
CA THR A 139 8.19 -11.60 -15.64
C THR A 139 7.71 -10.95 -16.94
N GLY A 140 6.49 -10.38 -16.95
CA GLY A 140 5.95 -9.59 -18.06
C GLY A 140 6.18 -8.09 -17.89
N LYS A 141 5.74 -7.30 -18.87
CA LYS A 141 5.64 -5.84 -18.71
C LYS A 141 4.32 -5.53 -18.01
N ALA A 142 4.37 -4.87 -16.85
CA ALA A 142 3.17 -4.29 -16.24
C ALA A 142 2.58 -3.26 -17.21
N GLN A 143 1.26 -3.23 -17.35
CA GLN A 143 0.57 -2.29 -18.24
C GLN A 143 -0.45 -1.50 -17.44
N ILE A 144 -0.11 -0.26 -17.11
CA ILE A 144 -1.00 0.62 -16.36
C ILE A 144 -2.14 1.09 -17.28
N GLN A 145 -3.37 0.95 -16.80
CA GLN A 145 -4.58 1.45 -17.47
C GLN A 145 -4.72 2.96 -17.24
N HIS A 146 -3.83 3.73 -17.87
CA HIS A 146 -3.69 5.19 -17.73
C HIS A 146 -5.01 5.97 -17.86
N GLN A 147 -5.84 5.61 -18.83
CA GLN A 147 -7.14 6.26 -19.01
C GLN A 147 -8.07 6.04 -17.80
N ARG A 148 -8.12 4.81 -17.29
CA ARG A 148 -8.90 4.47 -16.09
C ARG A 148 -8.35 5.19 -14.85
N LEU A 149 -7.02 5.26 -14.72
CA LEU A 149 -6.36 5.97 -13.62
C LEU A 149 -6.78 7.45 -13.57
N LYS A 150 -6.78 8.14 -14.72
CA LYS A 150 -7.27 9.54 -14.83
C LYS A 150 -8.72 9.67 -14.41
N GLU A 151 -9.57 8.76 -14.87
CA GLU A 151 -11.00 8.78 -14.58
C GLU A 151 -11.28 8.54 -13.09
N ILE A 152 -10.57 7.60 -12.46
CA ILE A 152 -10.65 7.36 -11.01
C ILE A 152 -10.18 8.60 -10.25
N SER A 153 -9.01 9.15 -10.59
CA SER A 153 -8.44 10.33 -9.93
C SER A 153 -9.40 11.53 -9.98
N ALA A 154 -10.00 11.78 -11.15
CA ALA A 154 -10.98 12.84 -11.32
C ALA A 154 -12.29 12.60 -10.55
N ALA A 155 -12.70 11.34 -10.38
CA ALA A 155 -13.96 10.99 -9.72
C ALA A 155 -13.85 10.95 -8.19
N THR A 156 -12.70 10.56 -7.64
CA THR A 156 -12.52 10.39 -6.18
C THR A 156 -11.97 11.63 -5.50
N GLY A 157 -11.07 12.38 -6.15
CA GLY A 157 -10.42 13.56 -5.59
C GLY A 157 -9.46 13.29 -4.42
N VAL A 158 -9.22 12.03 -4.06
CA VAL A 158 -8.22 11.63 -3.05
C VAL A 158 -6.92 11.18 -3.73
N PRO A 159 -5.76 11.30 -3.04
CA PRO A 159 -4.52 10.71 -3.51
C PRO A 159 -4.65 9.22 -3.85
N LEU A 160 -4.17 8.83 -5.02
CA LEU A 160 -4.18 7.42 -5.43
C LEU A 160 -2.84 6.75 -5.12
N VAL A 161 -2.92 5.46 -4.80
CA VAL A 161 -1.77 4.63 -4.44
C VAL A 161 -1.58 3.53 -5.47
N LEU A 162 -0.32 3.37 -5.92
CA LEU A 162 0.10 2.29 -6.81
C LEU A 162 0.89 1.26 -6.01
N HIS A 163 0.34 0.08 -5.84
CA HIS A 163 1.10 -1.06 -5.33
C HIS A 163 1.72 -1.87 -6.47
N GLY A 164 2.74 -2.67 -6.16
CA GLY A 164 3.40 -3.52 -7.16
C GLY A 164 4.17 -2.76 -8.25
N GLY A 165 5.08 -1.86 -7.88
CA GLY A 165 5.88 -1.10 -8.86
C GLY A 165 6.90 -1.93 -9.66
N THR A 166 7.19 -3.17 -9.26
CA THR A 166 8.17 -4.02 -9.95
C THR A 166 7.71 -4.36 -11.37
N GLY A 167 8.56 -4.10 -12.36
CA GLY A 167 8.25 -4.35 -13.78
C GLY A 167 7.48 -3.24 -14.49
N VAL A 168 7.16 -2.14 -13.79
CA VAL A 168 6.65 -0.89 -14.41
C VAL A 168 7.83 -0.13 -15.02
N SER A 169 7.70 0.35 -16.25
CA SER A 169 8.75 1.14 -16.88
C SER A 169 8.86 2.52 -16.24
N ASP A 170 10.03 3.14 -16.25
CA ASP A 170 10.19 4.52 -15.76
C ASP A 170 9.27 5.52 -16.49
N GLU A 171 8.97 5.29 -17.76
CA GLU A 171 8.06 6.11 -18.55
C GLU A 171 6.62 5.98 -18.05
N ASP A 172 6.14 4.74 -17.87
CA ASP A 172 4.80 4.48 -17.33
C ASP A 172 4.65 4.99 -15.90
N MET A 173 5.69 4.84 -15.06
CA MET A 173 5.68 5.34 -13.69
C MET A 173 5.57 6.87 -13.65
N ARG A 174 6.36 7.59 -14.47
CA ARG A 174 6.26 9.05 -14.59
C ARG A 174 4.89 9.46 -15.10
N LEU A 175 4.35 8.75 -16.09
CA LEU A 175 3.02 9.02 -16.61
C LEU A 175 1.96 8.82 -15.52
N ALA A 176 1.96 7.69 -14.81
CA ALA A 176 1.01 7.39 -13.74
C ALA A 176 0.98 8.48 -12.65
N VAL A 177 2.14 9.04 -12.27
CA VAL A 177 2.23 10.16 -11.33
C VAL A 177 1.51 11.41 -11.85
N THR A 178 1.63 11.72 -13.15
CA THR A 178 0.91 12.86 -13.74
C THR A 178 -0.60 12.64 -13.87
N GLU A 179 -1.06 11.41 -13.69
CA GLU A 179 -2.45 10.99 -13.87
C GLU A 179 -3.21 10.73 -12.57
N GLY A 180 -2.53 10.83 -11.42
CA GLY A 180 -3.17 10.78 -10.10
C GLY A 180 -2.45 9.93 -9.06
N ILE A 181 -1.41 9.17 -9.42
CA ILE A 181 -0.65 8.42 -8.41
C ILE A 181 0.19 9.37 -7.56
N ASN A 182 0.01 9.29 -6.24
CA ASN A 182 0.70 10.11 -5.25
C ASN A 182 1.56 9.30 -4.27
N LYS A 183 1.30 7.99 -4.15
CA LYS A 183 2.09 7.03 -3.35
C LYS A 183 2.40 5.80 -4.21
N VAL A 184 3.64 5.33 -4.16
CA VAL A 184 4.10 4.13 -4.87
C VAL A 184 4.76 3.21 -3.86
N ASN A 185 4.29 1.96 -3.76
CA ASN A 185 4.90 0.96 -2.88
C ASN A 185 6.07 0.28 -3.60
N VAL A 186 7.21 0.17 -2.93
CA VAL A 186 8.42 -0.50 -3.43
C VAL A 186 8.97 -1.44 -2.36
N GLY A 187 8.86 -2.75 -2.58
CA GLY A 187 9.32 -3.78 -1.63
C GLY A 187 10.20 -4.84 -2.28
N THR A 188 9.66 -5.56 -3.27
CA THR A 188 10.34 -6.71 -3.90
C THR A 188 11.71 -6.35 -4.46
N GLU A 189 11.83 -5.26 -5.23
CA GLU A 189 13.08 -4.83 -5.83
C GLU A 189 14.17 -4.58 -4.77
N MET A 190 13.81 -3.91 -3.67
CA MET A 190 14.73 -3.61 -2.57
C MET A 190 15.25 -4.89 -1.90
N ASN A 191 14.34 -5.84 -1.64
CA ASN A 191 14.70 -7.11 -1.00
C ASN A 191 15.57 -7.99 -1.91
N VAL A 192 15.23 -8.09 -3.20
CA VAL A 192 16.00 -8.87 -4.18
C VAL A 192 17.41 -8.31 -4.31
N GLN A 193 17.55 -7.00 -4.54
CA GLN A 193 18.86 -6.36 -4.67
C GLN A 193 19.70 -6.51 -3.40
N TRP A 194 19.10 -6.36 -2.22
CA TRP A 194 19.79 -6.55 -0.94
C TRP A 194 20.33 -7.97 -0.79
N VAL A 195 19.47 -8.98 -1.01
CA VAL A 195 19.85 -10.39 -0.89
C VAL A 195 20.92 -10.77 -1.90
N ASP A 196 20.82 -10.31 -3.14
CA ASP A 196 21.80 -10.59 -4.19
C ASP A 196 23.15 -9.95 -3.88
N GLN A 197 23.15 -8.71 -3.36
CA GLN A 197 24.37 -8.06 -2.92
C GLN A 197 25.02 -8.79 -1.74
N CYS A 198 24.22 -9.24 -0.74
CA CYS A 198 24.73 -10.04 0.36
C CYS A 198 25.39 -11.34 -0.14
N LYS A 199 24.71 -12.09 -1.03
CA LYS A 199 25.26 -13.32 -1.61
C LYS A 199 26.59 -13.04 -2.32
N SER A 200 26.63 -12.04 -3.20
CA SER A 200 27.85 -11.70 -3.94
C SER A 200 29.02 -11.31 -3.03
N THR A 201 28.74 -10.54 -1.97
CA THR A 201 29.77 -10.12 -1.01
C THR A 201 30.30 -11.30 -0.18
N PHE A 202 29.42 -12.15 0.35
CA PHE A 202 29.84 -13.28 1.18
C PHE A 202 30.45 -14.44 0.38
N GLU A 203 30.05 -14.63 -0.88
CA GLU A 203 30.69 -15.61 -1.77
C GLU A 203 32.14 -15.22 -2.12
N LYS A 204 32.42 -13.93 -2.32
CA LYS A 204 33.79 -13.43 -2.57
C LYS A 204 34.69 -13.43 -1.34
N ALA A 205 34.10 -13.56 -0.14
CA ALA A 205 34.82 -13.62 1.13
C ALA A 205 35.23 -15.05 1.53
N LYS A 206 34.87 -16.06 0.72
CA LYS A 206 35.37 -17.44 0.80
C LYS A 206 36.60 -17.63 -0.08
#